data_AF-A0A947GYM3-F1
#
_entry.id   AF-A0A947GYM3-F1
#
_cell.length_a   1.000
_cell.length_b   1.000
_cell.length_c   1.000
_cell.angle_alpha   90.00
_cell.angle_beta   90.00
_cell.angle_gamma   90.00
#
_symmetry.space_group_name_H-M   'P 1'
#
loop_
_entity.id
_entity.type
_entity.pdbx_description
1 polymer ?
#
loop_
_entity_poly.entity_id
_entity_poly.type
_entity_poly.pdbx_seq_one_letter_code
_entity_poly.pdbx_strand_id
1 'polypeptide(L)'
;ERFHGAAPQTLDRAALESLMVGYMERVVASGEPWSHVSRHILGLWNSTPGARKWRQVWSDHKLKAEPARVVSDLAHRRELSLPA
;
A
#
# COMPACT_ATOMS: atom_id res chain seq x y z
N GLU A 1 5.56 9.79 25.18
CA GLU A 1 5.52 9.39 23.75
C GLU A 1 6.96 9.19 23.26
N ARG A 2 7.26 8.13 22.49
CA ARG A 2 8.61 7.90 21.92
C ARG A 2 8.59 8.30 20.45
N PHE A 3 9.12 9.48 20.14
CA PHE A 3 9.52 9.87 18.79
C PHE A 3 10.88 9.22 18.51
N HIS A 4 10.94 8.28 17.57
CA HIS A 4 12.21 7.71 17.11
C HIS A 4 12.82 8.69 16.10
N GLY A 5 13.84 9.44 16.53
CA GLY A 5 14.68 10.29 15.71
C GLY A 5 15.51 9.50 14.70
N ALA A 6 14.85 8.86 13.74
CA ALA A 6 15.47 8.33 12.55
C ALA A 6 15.74 9.49 11.58
N ALA A 7 16.91 9.48 10.94
CA ALA A 7 17.20 10.37 9.82
C ALA A 7 16.02 10.34 8.82
N PRO A 8 15.66 11.46 8.17
CA PRO A 8 14.54 11.49 7.24
C PRO A 8 14.73 10.38 6.22
N GLN A 9 13.85 9.37 6.24
CA GLN A 9 13.82 8.39 5.18
C GLN A 9 13.48 9.18 3.91
N THR A 10 14.42 9.25 2.99
CA THR A 10 14.30 9.97 1.70
C THR A 10 13.23 9.38 0.79
N LEU A 11 12.59 8.29 1.21
CA LEU A 11 11.54 7.61 0.49
C LEU A 11 10.19 8.08 1.02
N ASP A 12 9.45 8.81 0.20
CA ASP A 12 8.08 9.16 0.53
C ASP A 12 7.16 7.91 0.49
N ARG A 13 5.96 8.06 1.05
CA ARG A 13 4.99 6.96 1.17
C ARG A 13 4.57 6.38 -0.18
N ALA A 14 4.47 7.20 -1.21
CA ALA A 14 4.06 6.77 -2.55
C ALA A 14 5.17 5.96 -3.24
N ALA A 15 6.42 6.39 -3.09
CA ALA A 15 7.58 5.65 -3.57
C ALA A 15 7.71 4.29 -2.86
N LEU A 16 7.49 4.24 -1.55
CA LEU A 16 7.45 2.97 -0.81
C LEU A 16 6.32 2.06 -1.29
N GLU A 17 5.11 2.60 -1.50
CA GLU A 17 4.00 1.83 -2.06
C GLU A 17 4.36 1.24 -3.43
N SER A 18 4.94 2.03 -4.34
CA SER A 18 5.34 1.60 -5.68
C SER A 18 6.37 0.45 -5.64
N LEU A 19 7.38 0.57 -4.78
CA LEU A 19 8.38 -0.49 -4.58
C LEU A 19 7.74 -1.78 -4.04
N MET A 20 6.81 -1.64 -3.11
CA MET A 20 6.09 -2.78 -2.52
C MET A 20 5.14 -3.44 -3.52
N VAL A 21 4.47 -2.67 -4.39
CA VAL A 21 3.66 -3.19 -5.50
C VAL A 21 4.54 -3.99 -6.47
N GLY A 22 5.69 -3.44 -6.89
CA GLY A 22 6.62 -4.16 -7.76
C GLY A 22 7.21 -5.41 -7.10
N TYR A 23 7.43 -5.38 -5.78
CA TYR A 23 7.83 -6.57 -5.02
C TYR A 23 6.73 -7.62 -4.99
N MET A 24 5.48 -7.23 -4.75
CA MET A 24 4.32 -8.13 -4.79
C MET A 24 4.17 -8.82 -6.15
N GLU A 25 4.39 -8.11 -7.25
CA GLU A 25 4.39 -8.70 -8.60
C GLU A 25 5.44 -9.82 -8.72
N ARG A 26 6.65 -9.64 -8.16
CA ARG A 26 7.68 -10.69 -8.12
C ARG A 26 7.32 -11.87 -7.22
N VAL A 27 6.69 -11.61 -6.07
CA VAL A 27 6.23 -12.64 -5.13
C VAL A 27 5.15 -13.51 -5.79
N VAL A 28 4.20 -12.91 -6.50
CA VAL A 28 3.18 -13.64 -7.28
C VAL A 28 3.82 -14.47 -8.39
N ALA A 29 4.83 -13.94 -9.08
CA ALA A 29 5.58 -14.69 -10.09
C ALA A 29 6.31 -15.92 -9.51
N SER A 30 6.63 -15.91 -8.20
CA SER A 30 7.21 -17.06 -7.49
C SER A 30 6.17 -18.07 -6.96
N GLY A 31 4.88 -17.84 -7.20
CA GLY A 31 3.78 -18.72 -6.78
C GLY A 31 3.14 -18.37 -5.44
N GLU A 32 3.57 -17.28 -4.80
CA GLU A 32 3.09 -16.87 -3.48
C GLU A 32 2.10 -15.69 -3.61
N PRO A 33 0.96 -15.69 -2.91
CA PRO A 33 -0.02 -14.60 -3.01
C PRO A 33 0.53 -13.27 -2.45
N TRP A 34 0.30 -12.17 -3.18
CA TRP A 34 0.70 -10.83 -2.72
C TRP A 34 0.07 -10.44 -1.38
N SER A 35 -1.06 -11.05 -1.00
CA SER A 35 -1.75 -10.74 0.26
C SER A 35 -0.92 -11.04 1.52
N HIS A 36 0.09 -11.91 1.42
CA HIS A 36 1.06 -12.14 2.49
C HIS A 36 2.01 -10.96 2.68
N VAL A 37 2.28 -10.22 1.60
CA VAL A 37 3.14 -9.03 1.61
C VAL A 37 2.33 -7.78 1.98
N SER A 38 1.11 -7.63 1.45
CA SER A 38 0.31 -6.40 1.63
C SER A 38 -0.03 -6.08 3.08
N ARG A 39 -0.12 -7.11 3.93
CA ARG A 39 -0.33 -6.94 5.38
C ARG A 39 0.72 -6.03 6.04
N HIS A 40 1.93 -5.96 5.49
CA HIS A 40 3.02 -5.13 6.00
C HIS A 40 2.87 -3.65 5.65
N ILE A 41 2.14 -3.33 4.58
CA ILE A 41 1.94 -1.93 4.15
C ILE A 41 0.61 -1.35 4.64
N LEU A 42 -0.22 -2.11 5.37
CA LEU A 42 -1.56 -1.65 5.78
C LEU A 42 -1.56 -0.33 6.59
N GLY A 43 -0.45 -0.03 7.28
CA GLY A 43 -0.28 1.21 8.05
C GLY A 43 0.37 2.37 7.29
N LEU A 44 0.72 2.19 6.01
CA LEU A 44 1.53 3.13 5.24
C LEU A 44 0.88 4.52 5.13
N TRP A 45 -0.44 4.55 4.94
CA TRP A 45 -1.24 5.77 4.81
C TRP A 45 -1.99 6.13 6.10
N ASN A 46 -1.50 5.71 7.26
CA ASN A 46 -2.16 6.06 8.52
C ASN A 46 -2.25 7.58 8.71
N SER A 47 -3.34 8.02 9.33
CA SER A 47 -3.63 9.43 9.62
C SER A 47 -3.76 10.34 8.38
N THR A 48 -3.98 9.80 7.18
CA THR A 48 -4.30 10.58 5.98
C THR A 48 -5.79 10.48 5.61
N PRO A 49 -6.37 11.51 4.95
CA PRO A 49 -7.67 11.38 4.30
C PRO A 49 -7.67 10.17 3.35
N GLY A 50 -8.74 9.37 3.39
CA GLY A 50 -8.87 8.18 2.54
C GLY A 50 -8.16 6.90 3.04
N ALA A 51 -7.37 6.96 4.13
CA ALA A 51 -6.65 5.82 4.69
C ALA A 51 -7.54 4.59 4.97
N ARG A 52 -8.78 4.82 5.43
CA ARG A 52 -9.76 3.75 5.67
C ARG A 52 -10.12 3.01 4.37
N LYS A 53 -10.41 3.75 3.30
CA LYS A 53 -10.75 3.18 1.99
C LYS A 53 -9.56 2.42 1.42
N TRP A 54 -8.36 3.02 1.51
CA TRP A 54 -7.12 2.37 1.07
C TRP A 54 -6.92 1.02 1.77
N ARG A 55 -7.07 0.97 3.11
CA ARG A 55 -7.02 -0.29 3.88
C ARG A 55 -8.11 -1.29 3.48
N GLN A 56 -9.33 -0.82 3.19
CA GLN A 56 -10.43 -1.69 2.75
C GLN A 56 -10.11 -2.38 1.42
N VAL A 57 -9.59 -1.64 0.44
CA VAL A 57 -9.21 -2.19 -0.87
C VAL A 57 -8.11 -3.24 -0.72
N TRP A 58 -7.04 -2.95 0.02
CA TRP A 58 -5.93 -3.89 0.23
C TRP A 58 -6.29 -5.14 1.05
N SER A 59 -7.39 -5.08 1.80
CA SER A 59 -7.86 -6.19 2.63
C SER A 59 -9.05 -6.95 2.01
N ASP A 60 -9.59 -6.47 0.89
CA ASP A 60 -10.76 -7.10 0.25
C ASP A 60 -10.36 -8.45 -0.34
N HIS A 61 -10.99 -9.52 0.15
CA HIS A 61 -10.74 -10.88 -0.33
C HIS A 61 -11.10 -11.05 -1.81
N LYS A 62 -12.05 -10.28 -2.33
CA LYS A 62 -12.47 -10.34 -3.73
C LYS A 62 -11.40 -9.82 -4.69
N LEU A 63 -10.51 -8.96 -4.20
CA LEU A 63 -9.44 -8.36 -4.99
C LEU A 63 -8.15 -9.17 -4.94
N LYS A 64 -8.04 -10.23 -4.12
CA LYS A 64 -6.80 -11.00 -3.96
C LYS A 64 -6.31 -11.72 -5.22
N ALA A 65 -7.22 -11.95 -6.19
CA ALA A 65 -6.87 -12.50 -7.50
C ALA A 65 -6.38 -11.44 -8.49
N GLU A 66 -6.59 -10.16 -8.20
CA GLU A 66 -6.17 -9.07 -9.07
C GLU A 66 -4.66 -8.81 -8.95
N PRO A 67 -4.03 -8.27 -10.00
CA PRO A 67 -2.66 -7.78 -9.92
C PRO A 67 -2.53 -6.70 -8.83
N ALA A 68 -1.44 -6.76 -8.05
CA ALA A 68 -1.21 -5.79 -6.97
C ALA A 68 -1.26 -4.33 -7.44
N ARG A 69 -0.85 -4.05 -8.68
CA ARG A 69 -0.96 -2.73 -9.31
C ARG A 69 -2.40 -2.27 -9.49
N VAL A 70 -3.29 -3.15 -9.95
CA VAL A 70 -4.73 -2.85 -10.10
C VAL A 70 -5.36 -2.55 -8.73
N VAL A 71 -4.93 -3.28 -7.69
CA VAL A 71 -5.38 -3.05 -6.31
C VAL A 71 -4.87 -1.70 -5.77
N SER A 72 -3.62 -1.33 -6.06
CA SER A 72 -3.09 0.00 -5.72
C SER A 72 -3.89 1.11 -6.42
N ASP A 73 -4.15 0.99 -7.73
CA ASP A 73 -4.96 1.97 -8.47
C ASP A 73 -6.40 2.08 -7.91
N LEU A 74 -7.01 0.95 -7.55
CA LEU A 74 -8.33 0.90 -6.89
C LEU A 74 -8.34 1.65 -5.55
N ALA A 75 -7.27 1.49 -4.78
CA ALA A 75 -7.12 2.13 -3.47
C ALA A 75 -7.12 3.65 -3.62
N HIS A 76 -6.53 4.17 -4.70
CA HIS A 76 -6.45 5.59 -5.03
C HIS A 76 -7.61 6.15 -5.88
N ARG A 77 -8.49 5.30 -6.46
CA ARG A 77 -9.57 5.69 -7.41
C ARG A 77 -10.64 6.69 -6.92
N ARG A 78 -10.57 7.19 -5.68
CA ARG A 78 -11.40 8.31 -5.19
C ARG A 78 -10.57 9.36 -4.45
N GLU A 79 -9.30 9.49 -4.81
CA GLU A 79 -8.30 10.37 -4.21
C GLU A 79 -7.91 9.98 -2.78
N LEU A 80 -6.61 9.84 -2.52
CA LEU A 80 -6.10 10.29 -1.24
C LEU A 80 -5.95 11.81 -1.38
N SER A 81 -7.06 12.55 -1.26
CA SER A 81 -7.19 14.03 -1.30
C SER A 81 -5.97 14.81 -1.81
N LEU A 82 -6.12 15.47 -2.97
CA LEU A 82 -5.15 16.43 -3.52
C LEU A 82 -4.55 17.31 -2.41
N PRO A 83 -3.21 17.50 -2.34
CA PRO A 83 -2.64 18.48 -1.42
C PRO A 83 -3.11 19.88 -1.85
N ALA A 84 -3.54 20.69 -0.87
CA ALA A 84 -3.68 22.13 -1.01
C ALA A 84 -2.30 22.80 -1.09
#